data_AF-A0A1I8CZE1-F1
#
_entry.id   AF-A0A1I8CZE1-F1
#
_cell.length_a   1.000
_cell.length_b   1.000
_cell.length_c   1.000
_cell.angle_alpha   90.00
_cell.angle_beta   90.00
_cell.angle_gamma   90.00
#
_symmetry.space_group_name_H-M   'P 1'
#
loop_
_entity.id
_entity.type
_entity.pdbx_description
1 polymer ?
#
loop_
_entity_poly.entity_id
_entity_poly.type
_entity_poly.pdbx_seq_one_letter_code
_entity_poly.pdbx_strand_id
1 'polypeptide(L)'
;MDFQNRAGGKTGSGGNASYSDANADRRERLRQLASEMIDLSKDPYFMKNHLGGYECKLCLTLHNNEGSYLAHTQGKKHQQNLARRAAKDSADSQLFMQQQQQIQSKSEIKKFVKIGSPGYKVTKQFDPNSGQLGFLFQIDYPDIGISVIPRHRFMSAYEQKIEAPDKKYQYLIFAAEPYETISFKIPSKEVDKKEDVFWFDWNKETKQFYFQFAFKPEKPQS
;
A
#
# COMPACT_ATOMS: atom_id res chain seq x y z
N MET A 1 10.03 24.89 91.53
CA MET A 1 10.46 24.15 90.33
C MET A 1 9.66 24.68 89.16
N ASP A 2 10.35 25.27 88.19
CA ASP A 2 9.78 26.01 87.07
C ASP A 2 9.33 25.05 85.96
N PHE A 3 8.07 25.11 85.54
CA PHE A 3 7.44 24.18 84.57
C PHE A 3 7.19 24.84 83.20
N GLN A 4 7.85 25.95 82.90
CA GLN A 4 7.51 26.81 81.75
C GLN A 4 7.99 26.33 80.37
N ASN A 5 8.83 25.28 80.27
CA ASN A 5 9.39 24.84 78.98
C ASN A 5 9.28 23.33 78.75
N ARG A 6 8.09 22.74 78.98
CA ARG A 6 7.81 21.39 78.48
C ARG A 6 6.96 21.50 77.22
N ALA A 7 7.55 21.27 76.05
CA ALA A 7 6.83 21.06 74.80
C ALA A 7 6.05 19.72 74.89
N GLY A 8 4.99 19.72 75.69
CA GLY A 8 4.01 18.64 75.78
C GLY A 8 2.85 18.97 74.87
N GLY A 9 2.55 18.09 73.90
CA GLY A 9 1.37 18.20 73.06
C GLY A 9 0.10 18.35 73.91
N LYS A 10 -0.81 19.23 73.47
CA LYS A 10 -2.08 19.48 74.16
C LYS A 10 -2.87 18.17 74.24
N THR A 11 -3.46 17.88 75.40
CA THR A 11 -4.35 16.73 75.56
C THR A 11 -5.50 16.84 74.56
N GLY A 12 -5.59 15.88 73.63
CA GLY A 12 -6.56 15.88 72.53
C GLY A 12 -6.06 16.44 71.19
N SER A 13 -4.82 16.91 71.07
CA SER A 13 -4.32 17.50 69.80
C SER A 13 -3.88 16.50 68.73
N GLY A 14 -4.00 15.20 68.97
CA GLY A 14 -3.31 14.19 68.15
C GLY A 14 -1.78 14.31 68.29
N GLY A 15 -1.06 13.19 68.18
CA GLY A 15 0.40 13.22 68.23
C GLY A 15 0.98 14.00 67.03
N ASN A 16 2.18 14.57 67.19
CA ASN A 16 2.93 15.10 66.05
C ASN A 16 3.17 13.95 65.05
N ALA A 17 2.80 14.16 63.78
CA ALA A 17 2.99 13.18 62.72
C ALA A 17 4.44 12.68 62.70
N SER A 18 4.63 11.37 62.63
CA SER A 18 5.97 10.81 62.54
C SER A 18 6.65 11.25 61.24
N TYR A 19 7.98 11.24 61.19
CA TYR A 19 8.71 11.60 59.97
C TYR A 19 8.29 10.74 58.75
N SER A 20 7.91 9.48 58.98
CA SER A 20 7.34 8.60 57.95
C SER A 20 5.99 9.08 57.44
N ASP A 21 5.10 9.53 58.33
CA ASP A 21 3.75 9.98 57.94
C ASP A 21 3.82 11.30 57.16
N ALA A 22 4.65 12.25 57.61
CA ALA A 22 4.86 13.51 56.91
C ALA A 22 5.46 13.32 55.50
N ASN A 23 6.31 12.30 55.31
CA ASN A 23 6.87 11.96 54.01
C ASN A 23 5.87 11.20 53.10
N ALA A 24 4.96 10.43 53.67
CA ALA A 24 3.87 9.80 52.92
C ALA A 24 2.91 10.87 52.38
N ASP A 25 2.45 11.78 53.25
CA ASP A 25 1.58 12.90 52.90
C ASP A 25 2.21 13.81 51.83
N ARG A 26 3.49 14.15 51.99
CA ARG A 26 4.22 14.94 50.98
C ARG A 26 4.24 14.25 49.61
N ARG A 27 4.47 12.93 49.56
CA ARG A 27 4.49 12.17 48.30
C ARG A 27 3.12 12.12 47.65
N GLU A 28 2.06 11.94 48.44
CA GLU A 28 0.68 11.90 47.95
C GLU A 28 0.27 13.26 47.39
N ARG A 29 0.59 14.35 48.10
CA ARG A 29 0.33 15.72 47.65
C ARG A 29 1.06 16.07 46.35
N LEU A 30 2.34 15.69 46.23
CA LEU A 30 3.10 15.90 44.99
C LEU A 30 2.51 15.11 43.81
N ARG A 31 2.00 13.90 44.05
CA ARG A 31 1.28 13.11 43.04
C ARG A 31 -0.02 13.79 42.61
N GLN A 32 -0.78 14.35 43.55
CA GLN A 32 -2.02 15.06 43.26
C GLN A 32 -1.78 16.31 42.41
N LEU A 33 -0.79 17.14 42.79
CA LEU A 33 -0.39 18.32 42.01
C LEU A 33 0.06 17.97 40.59
N ALA A 34 0.79 16.86 40.41
CA ALA A 34 1.21 16.39 39.10
C ALA A 34 0.03 15.89 38.24
N SER A 35 -0.97 15.27 38.86
CA SER A 35 -2.18 14.78 38.17
C SER A 35 -3.12 15.92 37.76
N GLU A 36 -3.15 17.01 38.54
CA GLU A 36 -3.91 18.22 38.21
C GLU A 36 -3.29 19.00 37.03
N MET A 37 -1.97 18.92 36.84
CA MET A 37 -1.27 19.63 35.75
C MET A 37 -1.32 18.90 34.40
N ILE A 38 -1.42 17.57 34.39
CA ILE A 38 -1.33 16.76 33.17
C ILE A 38 -2.64 16.04 32.94
N ASP A 39 -3.39 16.49 31.94
CA ASP A 39 -4.60 15.81 31.48
C ASP A 39 -4.24 14.56 30.65
N LEU A 40 -4.34 13.39 31.28
CA LEU A 40 -4.07 12.09 30.67
C LEU A 40 -4.95 11.77 29.47
N SER A 41 -6.13 12.38 29.36
CA SER A 41 -7.03 12.15 28.23
C SER A 41 -6.50 12.72 26.91
N LYS A 42 -5.57 13.69 26.99
CA LYS A 42 -4.94 14.32 25.81
C LYS A 42 -3.75 13.54 25.28
N ASP A 43 -3.25 12.56 26.01
CA ASP A 43 -2.16 11.71 25.54
C ASP A 43 -2.70 10.66 24.56
N PRO A 44 -2.33 10.71 23.26
CA PRO A 44 -2.84 9.79 22.24
C PRO A 44 -2.42 8.32 22.46
N TYR A 45 -1.46 8.07 23.35
CA TYR A 45 -0.96 6.73 23.66
C TYR A 45 -1.51 6.16 24.97
N PHE A 46 -2.25 6.95 25.74
CA PHE A 46 -2.89 6.51 26.98
C PHE A 46 -4.17 5.72 26.67
N MET A 47 -4.32 4.54 27.29
CA MET A 47 -5.60 3.82 27.34
C MET A 47 -5.87 3.25 28.73
N LYS A 48 -7.16 3.11 29.05
CA LYS A 48 -7.63 2.34 30.21
C LYS A 48 -8.16 1.01 29.69
N ASN A 49 -7.61 -0.09 30.17
CA ASN A 49 -8.06 -1.41 29.78
C ASN A 49 -9.39 -1.75 30.47
N HIS A 50 -10.13 -2.74 29.96
CA HIS A 50 -11.43 -3.19 30.50
C HIS A 50 -11.38 -3.66 31.96
N LEU A 51 -10.20 -4.02 32.47
CA LEU A 51 -9.95 -4.40 33.87
C LEU A 51 -9.60 -3.20 34.77
N GLY A 52 -9.67 -1.97 34.26
CA GLY A 52 -9.33 -0.75 34.99
C GLY A 52 -7.82 -0.48 35.13
N GLY A 53 -6.96 -1.29 34.50
CA GLY A 53 -5.52 -1.05 34.41
C GLY A 53 -5.15 0.04 33.41
N TYR A 54 -4.03 0.72 33.62
CA TYR A 54 -3.53 1.77 32.74
C TYR A 54 -2.52 1.21 31.76
N GLU A 55 -2.63 1.52 30.47
CA GLU A 55 -1.74 0.99 29.45
C GLU A 55 -1.18 2.08 28.55
N CYS A 56 0.07 1.88 28.13
CA CYS A 56 0.76 2.71 27.15
C CYS A 56 0.77 2.00 25.80
N LYS A 57 -0.04 2.46 24.85
CA LYS A 57 -0.16 1.87 23.51
C LYS A 57 1.16 1.92 22.72
N LEU A 58 1.98 2.95 22.96
CA LEU A 58 3.27 3.12 22.29
C LEU A 58 4.30 2.07 22.74
N CYS A 59 4.29 1.72 24.02
CA CYS A 59 5.28 0.84 24.64
C CYS A 59 4.77 -0.56 24.94
N LEU A 60 3.46 -0.80 24.82
CA LEU A 60 2.77 -2.03 25.23
C LEU A 60 3.08 -2.41 26.68
N THR A 61 3.06 -1.40 27.57
CA THR A 61 3.32 -1.58 29.00
C THR A 61 2.06 -1.32 29.81
N LEU A 62 1.86 -2.17 30.83
CA LEU A 62 0.78 -2.04 31.82
C LEU A 62 1.31 -1.32 33.07
N HIS A 63 0.46 -0.46 33.65
CA HIS A 63 0.76 0.37 34.80
C HIS A 63 -0.35 0.22 35.85
N ASN A 64 0.06 0.09 37.12
CA ASN A 64 -0.86 -0.18 38.22
C ASN A 64 -1.61 1.09 38.68
N ASN A 65 -1.07 2.27 38.41
CA ASN A 65 -1.67 3.56 38.76
C ASN A 65 -1.30 4.63 37.73
N GLU A 66 -2.10 5.70 37.69
CA GLU A 66 -1.90 6.85 36.79
C GLU A 66 -0.51 7.49 36.98
N GLY A 67 -0.02 7.57 38.22
CA GLY A 67 1.33 8.07 38.51
C GLY A 67 2.45 7.21 37.92
N SER A 68 2.29 5.90 37.86
CA SER A 68 3.24 4.97 37.24
C SER A 68 3.25 5.11 35.72
N TYR A 69 2.09 5.40 35.13
CA TYR A 69 1.99 5.76 33.72
C TYR A 69 2.69 7.09 33.42
N LEU A 70 2.45 8.13 34.22
CA LEU A 70 3.09 9.44 34.08
C LEU A 70 4.62 9.38 34.23
N ALA A 71 5.12 8.59 35.20
CA ALA A 71 6.55 8.37 35.34
C ALA A 71 7.13 7.61 34.14
N HIS A 72 6.35 6.72 33.52
CA HIS A 72 6.76 5.98 32.34
C HIS A 72 6.88 6.86 31.09
N THR A 73 5.95 7.80 30.86
CA THR A 73 5.99 8.71 29.68
C THR A 73 7.21 9.63 29.71
N GLN A 74 7.65 10.02 30.92
CA GLN A 74 8.89 10.76 31.14
C GLN A 74 10.14 9.88 31.04
N GLY A 75 9.99 8.56 30.96
CA GLY A 75 11.09 7.60 30.88
C GLY A 75 11.77 7.56 29.50
N LYS A 76 13.08 7.33 29.49
CA LYS A 76 13.91 7.28 28.27
C LYS A 76 13.40 6.27 27.23
N LYS A 77 12.89 5.11 27.67
CA LYS A 77 12.36 4.07 26.79
C LYS A 77 11.13 4.56 26.00
N HIS A 78 10.21 5.26 26.68
CA HIS A 78 9.02 5.81 26.03
C HIS A 78 9.41 6.87 25.00
N GLN A 79 10.30 7.79 25.37
CA GLN A 79 10.81 8.84 24.49
C GLN A 79 11.52 8.28 23.25
N GLN A 80 12.31 7.22 23.41
CA GLN A 80 12.96 6.53 22.28
C GLN A 80 11.95 5.86 21.33
N ASN A 81 10.90 5.24 21.86
CA ASN A 81 9.85 4.66 21.03
C ASN A 81 9.06 5.73 20.27
N LEU A 82 8.85 6.90 20.87
CA LEU A 82 8.18 8.03 20.24
C LEU A 82 9.00 8.57 19.06
N ALA A 83 10.30 8.75 19.24
CA ALA A 83 11.22 9.13 18.17
C ALA A 83 11.25 8.08 17.03
N ARG A 84 11.25 6.78 17.37
CA ARG A 84 11.20 5.70 16.38
C ARG A 84 9.88 5.70 15.60
N ARG A 85 8.76 5.98 16.27
CA ARG A 85 7.44 6.09 15.64
C ARG A 85 7.39 7.27 14.67
N ALA A 86 7.86 8.44 15.09
CA ALA A 86 7.94 9.62 14.25
C ALA A 86 8.79 9.39 12.99
N ALA A 87 9.94 8.71 13.12
CA ALA A 87 10.79 8.37 11.97
C ALA A 87 10.14 7.36 11.01
N LYS A 88 9.32 6.44 11.51
CA LYS A 88 8.57 5.51 10.67
C LYS A 88 7.43 6.22 9.93
N ASP A 89 6.66 7.03 10.64
CA ASP A 89 5.52 7.74 10.05
C ASP A 89 5.98 8.76 8.98
N SER A 90 7.18 9.36 9.13
CA SER A 90 7.76 10.21 8.09
C SER A 90 8.20 9.41 6.85
N ALA A 91 8.78 8.23 7.02
CA ALA A 91 9.14 7.34 5.91
C ALA A 91 7.90 6.81 5.16
N ASP A 92 6.87 6.38 5.89
CA ASP A 92 5.60 5.92 5.31
C ASP A 92 4.89 7.06 4.54
N SER A 93 4.93 8.28 5.06
CA SER A 93 4.39 9.46 4.37
C SER A 93 5.12 9.74 3.05
N GLN A 94 6.45 9.59 3.00
CA GLN A 94 7.23 9.75 1.77
C GLN A 94 6.88 8.68 0.72
N LEU A 95 6.71 7.42 1.15
CA LEU A 95 6.29 6.32 0.26
C LEU A 95 4.88 6.56 -0.30
N PHE A 96 3.95 7.05 0.52
CA PHE A 96 2.60 7.37 0.10
C PHE A 96 2.58 8.51 -0.93
N MET A 97 3.39 9.57 -0.75
CA MET A 97 3.51 10.64 -1.75
C MET A 97 4.09 10.15 -3.08
N GLN A 98 5.08 9.24 -3.06
CA GLN A 98 5.61 8.62 -4.28
C GLN A 98 4.56 7.77 -5.00
N GLN A 99 3.72 7.01 -4.27
CA GLN A 99 2.61 6.27 -4.88
C GLN A 99 1.56 7.20 -5.49
N GLN A 100 1.22 8.33 -4.84
CA GLN A 100 0.26 9.28 -5.40
C GLN A 100 0.74 9.97 -6.68
N GLN A 101 2.03 10.28 -6.80
CA GLN A 101 2.61 10.82 -8.03
C GLN A 101 2.52 9.83 -9.21
N GLN A 102 2.54 8.51 -8.95
CA GLN A 102 2.31 7.49 -9.98
C GLN A 102 0.83 7.35 -10.38
N ILE A 103 -0.12 7.79 -9.54
CA ILE A 103 -1.56 7.72 -9.84
C ILE A 103 -2.00 8.94 -10.65
N GLN A 104 -1.36 10.10 -10.49
CA GLN A 104 -1.64 11.32 -11.27
C GLN A 104 -1.17 11.25 -12.73
N SER A 105 -0.35 10.27 -13.11
CA SER A 105 0.00 9.98 -14.51
C SER A 105 -1.00 9.07 -15.22
N LYS A 106 -2.22 8.89 -14.67
CA LYS A 106 -3.33 8.29 -15.43
C LYS A 106 -3.67 9.22 -16.58
N SER A 107 -3.23 8.85 -17.79
CA SER A 107 -3.56 9.54 -19.03
C SER A 107 -5.07 9.79 -19.10
N GLU A 108 -5.47 11.04 -19.31
CA GLU A 108 -6.88 11.41 -19.47
C GLU A 108 -7.54 10.51 -20.52
N ILE A 109 -8.61 9.82 -20.12
CA ILE A 109 -9.34 8.93 -21.01
C ILE A 109 -10.11 9.80 -21.99
N LYS A 110 -9.59 9.94 -23.21
CA LYS A 110 -10.27 10.65 -24.30
C LYS A 110 -11.59 9.95 -24.59
N LYS A 111 -12.69 10.70 -24.57
CA LYS A 111 -14.03 10.19 -24.90
C LYS A 111 -14.29 10.44 -26.38
N PHE A 112 -14.47 9.37 -27.16
CA PHE A 112 -14.81 9.41 -28.58
C PHE A 112 -15.94 8.44 -28.90
N VAL A 113 -16.67 8.69 -29.98
CA VAL A 113 -17.70 7.78 -30.49
C VAL A 113 -17.01 6.64 -31.21
N LYS A 114 -17.31 5.39 -30.82
CA LYS A 114 -16.73 4.22 -31.47
C LYS A 114 -17.47 3.90 -32.77
N ILE A 115 -16.71 3.64 -33.84
CA ILE A 115 -17.27 3.41 -35.18
C ILE A 115 -17.54 1.93 -35.49
N GLY A 116 -17.13 1.02 -34.60
CA GLY A 116 -17.29 -0.43 -34.73
C GLY A 116 -15.97 -1.18 -34.64
N SER A 117 -16.02 -2.48 -34.94
CA SER A 117 -14.86 -3.36 -34.95
C SER A 117 -14.07 -3.27 -36.27
N PRO A 118 -12.73 -3.25 -36.25
CA PRO A 118 -11.89 -3.19 -37.45
C PRO A 118 -11.90 -4.54 -38.21
N GLY A 119 -11.57 -4.49 -39.50
CA GLY A 119 -11.36 -5.68 -40.32
C GLY A 119 -10.05 -6.38 -39.93
N TYR A 120 -10.02 -7.71 -39.93
CA TYR A 120 -8.80 -8.46 -39.59
C TYR A 120 -8.65 -9.74 -40.40
N LYS A 121 -7.39 -10.15 -40.58
CA LYS A 121 -6.97 -11.43 -41.13
C LYS A 121 -5.90 -12.04 -40.23
N VAL A 122 -6.08 -13.32 -39.89
CA VAL A 122 -5.14 -14.07 -39.05
C VAL A 122 -4.57 -15.22 -39.86
N THR A 123 -3.24 -15.26 -39.99
CA THR A 123 -2.52 -16.32 -40.67
C THR A 123 -1.72 -17.12 -39.65
N LYS A 124 -1.91 -18.45 -39.64
CA LYS A 124 -1.07 -19.35 -38.85
C LYS A 124 0.23 -19.59 -39.61
N GLN A 125 1.36 -19.45 -38.93
CA GLN A 125 2.68 -19.66 -39.51
C GLN A 125 3.38 -20.83 -38.81
N PHE A 126 4.16 -21.56 -39.59
CA PHE A 126 5.06 -22.61 -39.09
C PHE A 126 6.41 -22.40 -39.75
N ASP A 127 7.46 -22.28 -38.94
CA ASP A 127 8.83 -22.23 -39.44
C ASP A 127 9.43 -23.65 -39.47
N PRO A 128 9.74 -24.21 -40.65
CA PRO A 128 10.30 -25.55 -40.78
C PRO A 128 11.67 -25.71 -40.13
N ASN A 129 12.47 -24.63 -40.03
CA ASN A 129 13.84 -24.71 -39.54
C ASN A 129 13.89 -24.76 -38.01
N SER A 130 13.10 -23.90 -37.36
CA SER A 130 13.05 -23.82 -35.90
C SER A 130 11.96 -24.68 -35.27
N GLY A 131 11.02 -25.20 -36.08
CA GLY A 131 9.83 -25.92 -35.62
C GLY A 131 8.84 -25.03 -34.86
N GLN A 132 8.98 -23.70 -34.93
CA GLN A 132 8.14 -22.76 -34.21
C GLN A 132 6.78 -22.58 -34.88
N LEU A 133 5.74 -22.49 -34.06
CA LEU A 133 4.39 -22.12 -34.48
C LEU A 133 4.14 -20.65 -34.11
N GLY A 134 3.58 -19.89 -35.04
CA GLY A 134 3.31 -18.47 -34.85
C GLY A 134 2.05 -18.00 -35.52
N PHE A 135 1.79 -16.71 -35.36
CA PHE A 135 0.66 -16.02 -35.94
C PHE A 135 1.10 -14.69 -36.55
N LEU A 136 0.54 -14.39 -37.71
CA LEU A 136 0.58 -13.08 -38.33
C LEU A 136 -0.83 -12.50 -38.33
N PHE A 137 -0.97 -11.35 -37.69
CA PHE A 137 -2.18 -10.55 -37.65
C PHE A 137 -2.03 -9.39 -38.64
N GLN A 138 -3.03 -9.23 -39.49
CA GLN A 138 -3.20 -8.08 -40.35
C GLN A 138 -4.54 -7.44 -39.97
N ILE A 139 -4.52 -6.17 -39.59
CA ILE A 139 -5.71 -5.44 -39.13
C ILE A 139 -5.84 -4.17 -39.96
N ASP A 140 -7.01 -3.98 -40.57
CA ASP A 140 -7.32 -2.85 -41.44
C ASP A 140 -8.04 -1.76 -40.63
N TYR A 141 -7.49 -0.54 -40.65
CA TYR A 141 -8.02 0.63 -39.94
C TYR A 141 -8.27 1.81 -40.89
N PRO A 142 -9.15 1.68 -41.90
CA PRO A 142 -9.37 2.71 -42.92
C PRO A 142 -9.78 4.08 -42.35
N ASP A 143 -10.48 4.14 -41.22
CA ASP A 143 -10.99 5.37 -40.60
C ASP A 143 -10.32 5.68 -39.25
N ILE A 144 -9.01 5.39 -39.11
CA ILE A 144 -8.24 5.67 -37.89
C ILE A 144 -8.14 7.17 -37.59
N GLY A 145 -8.11 7.52 -36.31
CA GLY A 145 -7.95 8.90 -35.84
C GLY A 145 -6.64 9.55 -36.30
N ILE A 146 -6.67 10.88 -36.47
CA ILE A 146 -5.51 11.66 -36.88
C ILE A 146 -4.40 11.52 -35.80
N SER A 147 -3.17 11.22 -36.23
CA SER A 147 -2.01 11.02 -35.34
C SER A 147 -2.13 9.81 -34.40
N VAL A 148 -3.12 8.93 -34.57
CA VAL A 148 -3.26 7.71 -33.79
C VAL A 148 -2.47 6.57 -34.46
N ILE A 149 -1.73 5.81 -33.65
CA ILE A 149 -1.02 4.60 -34.08
C ILE A 149 -1.63 3.42 -33.32
N PRO A 150 -1.99 2.31 -34.00
CA PRO A 150 -2.50 1.13 -33.34
C PRO A 150 -1.51 0.59 -32.30
N ARG A 151 -2.05 0.12 -31.18
CA ARG A 151 -1.28 -0.50 -30.10
C ARG A 151 -1.74 -1.93 -29.89
N HIS A 152 -0.82 -2.74 -29.39
CA HIS A 152 -1.09 -4.13 -29.04
C HIS A 152 -0.62 -4.43 -27.62
N ARG A 153 -1.22 -5.44 -26.99
CA ARG A 153 -0.81 -5.92 -25.66
C ARG A 153 -1.23 -7.38 -25.45
N PHE A 154 -0.36 -8.17 -24.83
CA PHE A 154 -0.74 -9.46 -24.24
C PHE A 154 -1.36 -9.24 -22.85
N MET A 155 -2.50 -9.86 -22.62
CA MET A 155 -3.27 -9.78 -21.39
C MET A 155 -3.52 -11.20 -20.86
N SER A 156 -3.32 -11.41 -19.57
CA SER A 156 -3.60 -12.70 -18.94
C SER A 156 -5.10 -12.96 -18.82
N ALA A 157 -5.49 -14.23 -18.71
CA ALA A 157 -6.91 -14.60 -18.53
C ALA A 157 -7.54 -14.07 -17.23
N TYR A 158 -6.73 -13.68 -16.24
CA TYR A 158 -7.16 -13.12 -14.96
C TYR A 158 -7.46 -11.61 -15.00
N GLU A 159 -6.91 -10.90 -15.99
CA GLU A 159 -7.12 -9.46 -16.14
C GLU A 159 -8.46 -9.12 -16.80
N GLN A 160 -8.94 -10.01 -17.68
CA GLN A 160 -10.22 -9.83 -18.36
C GLN A 160 -11.40 -10.18 -17.45
N LYS A 161 -12.56 -9.53 -17.68
CA LYS A 161 -13.77 -9.66 -16.84
C LYS A 161 -15.00 -10.17 -17.60
N ILE A 162 -14.82 -10.64 -18.83
CA ILE A 162 -15.90 -11.02 -19.75
C ILE A 162 -16.20 -12.52 -19.61
N GLU A 163 -15.17 -13.36 -19.71
CA GLU A 163 -15.27 -14.81 -19.58
C GLU A 163 -14.73 -15.29 -18.23
N ALA A 164 -15.03 -16.54 -17.87
CA ALA A 164 -14.36 -17.19 -16.74
C ALA A 164 -12.85 -17.34 -17.03
N PRO A 165 -11.96 -17.03 -16.06
CA PRO A 165 -10.52 -17.05 -16.29
C PRO A 165 -10.00 -18.49 -16.50
N ASP A 166 -9.38 -18.75 -17.66
CA ASP A 166 -8.72 -20.01 -17.97
C ASP A 166 -7.21 -19.81 -18.20
N LYS A 167 -6.38 -20.46 -17.37
CA LYS A 167 -4.92 -20.39 -17.43
C LYS A 167 -4.32 -20.92 -18.74
N LYS A 168 -5.05 -21.76 -19.49
CA LYS A 168 -4.56 -22.33 -20.75
C LYS A 168 -4.47 -21.29 -21.86
N TYR A 169 -5.12 -20.14 -21.69
CA TYR A 169 -5.22 -19.11 -22.69
C TYR A 169 -4.72 -17.77 -22.16
N GLN A 170 -4.24 -16.96 -23.10
CA GLN A 170 -3.96 -15.54 -22.93
C GLN A 170 -4.65 -14.79 -24.07
N TYR A 171 -4.79 -13.48 -23.94
CA TYR A 171 -5.50 -12.64 -24.90
C TYR A 171 -4.56 -11.63 -25.52
N LEU A 172 -4.48 -11.61 -26.85
CA LEU A 172 -3.77 -10.58 -27.59
C LEU A 172 -4.75 -9.48 -27.98
N ILE A 173 -4.55 -8.29 -27.44
CA ILE A 173 -5.42 -7.13 -27.63
C ILE A 173 -4.82 -6.20 -28.67
N PHE A 174 -5.67 -5.65 -29.53
CA PHE A 174 -5.34 -4.51 -30.40
C PHE A 174 -6.31 -3.36 -30.15
N ALA A 175 -5.76 -2.14 -30.09
CA ALA A 175 -6.53 -0.93 -29.85
C ALA A 175 -6.04 0.21 -30.74
N ALA A 176 -6.98 0.85 -31.43
CA ALA A 176 -6.77 2.06 -32.20
C ALA A 176 -8.05 2.91 -32.17
N GLU A 177 -7.96 4.18 -31.79
CA GLU A 177 -9.12 5.09 -31.82
C GLU A 177 -9.45 5.45 -33.29
N PRO A 178 -10.72 5.51 -33.71
CA PRO A 178 -11.96 5.37 -32.94
C PRO A 178 -12.56 3.96 -32.95
N TYR A 179 -11.81 2.95 -33.38
CA TYR A 179 -12.30 1.57 -33.44
C TYR A 179 -12.49 0.96 -32.05
N GLU A 180 -13.33 -0.05 -31.98
CA GLU A 180 -13.43 -0.90 -30.82
C GLU A 180 -12.15 -1.72 -30.63
N THR A 181 -11.77 -1.89 -29.37
CA THR A 181 -10.67 -2.76 -28.98
C THR A 181 -11.06 -4.21 -29.28
N ILE A 182 -10.26 -4.89 -30.09
CA ILE A 182 -10.44 -6.31 -30.40
C ILE A 182 -9.42 -7.16 -29.64
N SER A 183 -9.78 -8.40 -29.36
CA SER A 183 -8.90 -9.35 -28.68
C SER A 183 -9.00 -10.74 -29.27
N PHE A 184 -7.86 -11.43 -29.34
CA PHE A 184 -7.76 -12.80 -29.82
C PHE A 184 -7.34 -13.73 -28.69
N LYS A 185 -8.12 -14.80 -28.50
CA LYS A 185 -7.80 -15.87 -27.56
C LYS A 185 -6.70 -16.76 -28.16
N ILE A 186 -5.55 -16.81 -27.51
CA ILE A 186 -4.38 -17.56 -27.96
C ILE A 186 -3.87 -18.48 -26.84
N PRO A 187 -3.16 -19.58 -27.16
CA PRO A 187 -2.56 -20.43 -26.16
C PRO A 187 -1.60 -19.65 -25.24
N SER A 188 -1.62 -19.96 -23.94
CA SER A 188 -0.71 -19.38 -22.95
C SER A 188 0.68 -20.04 -23.01
N LYS A 189 1.27 -20.11 -24.21
CA LYS A 189 2.65 -20.55 -24.43
C LYS A 189 3.58 -19.33 -24.41
N GLU A 190 4.84 -19.55 -24.03
CA GLU A 190 5.85 -18.49 -24.06
C GLU A 190 6.09 -17.99 -25.48
N VAL A 191 6.02 -16.67 -25.65
CA VAL A 191 6.30 -15.99 -26.92
C VAL A 191 7.81 -15.78 -27.06
N ASP A 192 8.38 -16.11 -28.22
CA ASP A 192 9.76 -15.77 -28.56
C ASP A 192 9.82 -14.27 -28.88
N LYS A 193 10.69 -13.53 -28.18
CA LYS A 193 10.80 -12.05 -28.27
C LYS A 193 11.97 -11.60 -29.15
N LYS A 194 12.53 -12.50 -29.96
CA LYS A 194 13.55 -12.15 -30.96
C LYS A 194 12.95 -11.24 -32.02
N GLU A 195 13.69 -10.20 -32.40
CA GLU A 195 13.23 -9.17 -33.33
C GLU A 195 12.83 -9.70 -34.72
N ASP A 196 13.43 -10.81 -35.16
CA ASP A 196 13.13 -11.43 -36.46
C ASP A 196 11.73 -12.07 -36.50
N VAL A 197 11.24 -12.54 -35.36
CA VAL A 197 9.99 -13.30 -35.26
C VAL A 197 8.89 -12.51 -34.56
N PHE A 198 9.27 -11.61 -33.64
CA PHE A 198 8.41 -10.72 -32.89
C PHE A 198 8.57 -9.29 -33.41
N TRP A 199 7.66 -8.88 -34.29
CA TRP A 199 7.71 -7.55 -34.88
C TRP A 199 6.29 -7.05 -35.18
N PHE A 200 6.19 -5.74 -35.37
CA PHE A 200 4.97 -5.10 -35.80
C PHE A 200 5.30 -3.95 -36.74
N ASP A 201 4.40 -3.69 -37.67
CA ASP A 201 4.54 -2.59 -38.62
C ASP A 201 3.20 -1.87 -38.80
N TRP A 202 3.26 -0.55 -38.94
CA TRP A 202 2.10 0.29 -39.20
C TRP A 202 2.30 1.03 -40.52
N ASN A 203 1.61 0.55 -41.56
CA ASN A 203 1.61 1.22 -42.84
C ASN A 203 0.56 2.36 -42.83
N LYS A 204 1.05 3.60 -42.79
CA LYS A 204 0.20 4.81 -42.74
C LYS A 204 -0.58 5.05 -44.04
N GLU A 205 -0.09 4.56 -45.18
CA GLU A 205 -0.71 4.79 -46.49
C GLU A 205 -1.88 3.83 -46.71
N THR A 206 -1.65 2.53 -46.49
CA THR A 206 -2.71 1.51 -46.62
C THR A 206 -3.59 1.43 -45.39
N LYS A 207 -3.18 2.07 -44.28
CA LYS A 207 -3.82 2.02 -42.97
C LYS A 207 -3.96 0.59 -42.43
N GLN A 208 -2.91 -0.20 -42.63
CA GLN A 208 -2.85 -1.59 -42.21
C GLN A 208 -1.81 -1.78 -41.10
N PHE A 209 -2.23 -2.50 -40.06
CA PHE A 209 -1.37 -2.87 -38.95
C PHE A 209 -1.01 -4.35 -39.04
N TYR A 210 0.29 -4.63 -39.08
CA TYR A 210 0.86 -5.97 -39.08
C TYR A 210 1.45 -6.27 -37.72
N PHE A 211 1.18 -7.46 -37.19
CA PHE A 211 1.77 -7.94 -35.94
C PHE A 211 2.09 -9.42 -36.08
N GLN A 212 3.36 -9.78 -35.95
CA GLN A 212 3.84 -11.15 -36.02
C GLN A 212 4.49 -11.56 -34.71
N PHE A 213 4.23 -12.80 -34.29
CA PHE A 213 4.98 -13.46 -33.24
C PHE A 213 4.98 -14.98 -33.44
N ALA A 214 5.96 -15.66 -32.85
CA ALA A 214 5.94 -17.11 -32.68
C ALA A 214 6.09 -17.52 -31.22
N PHE A 215 5.67 -18.73 -30.92
CA PHE A 215 5.92 -19.36 -29.63
C PHE A 215 7.33 -19.95 -29.61
N LYS A 216 7.93 -19.98 -28.42
CA LYS A 216 9.14 -20.75 -28.20
C LYS A 216 8.87 -22.23 -28.50
N PRO A 217 9.84 -22.94 -29.12
CA PRO A 217 9.69 -24.36 -29.38
C PRO A 217 9.52 -25.11 -28.05
N GLU A 218 8.65 -26.11 -28.04
CA GLU A 218 8.53 -26.98 -26.88
C GLU A 218 9.86 -27.70 -26.69
N LYS A 219 10.45 -27.61 -25.49
CA LYS A 219 11.58 -28.46 -25.15
C LYS A 219 11.11 -29.91 -25.26
N PRO A 220 11.86 -30.80 -25.93
CA PRO A 220 11.51 -32.22 -25.93
C PRO A 220 11.41 -32.67 -24.47
N GLN A 221 10.26 -33.24 -24.10
CA GLN A 221 10.10 -33.84 -22.79
C GLN A 221 11.06 -35.04 -22.73
N SER A 222 12.11 -34.91 -21.93
CA SER A 222 13.03 -35.99 -21.59
C SER A 222 12.36 -37.02 -20.70
#